data_AF-A0A6I5RII8-F1
#
_entry.id   AF-A0A6I5RII8-F1
#
_cell.length_a   1.000
_cell.length_b   1.000
_cell.length_c   1.000
_cell.angle_alpha   90.00
_cell.angle_beta   90.00
_cell.angle_gamma   90.00
#
_symmetry.space_group_name_H-M   'P 1'
#
loop_
_entity.id
_entity.type
_entity.pdbx_description
1 polymer ?
#
loop_
_entity_poly.entity_id
_entity_poly.type
_entity_poly.pdbx_seq_one_letter_code
_entity_poly.pdbx_strand_id
1 'polypeptide(L)'
;MPFFQQDDQLAQIGDRLLADTRAQFPAIAENQIALTWLVYDEPYPVNTGGALTAEEFWRYPVRGYAYRGVERIYPASVVKLFYLVAVQEWLESGMISPSAELDRAVRDMIVDSSNDATSLVVDALTGTTSGPELPPGPFETWQRQRNLINRYYQNLGWEEFETINANQKTWCEGPYGRERAFYGEAMENRNWLTTNAVARLFHSIVGGVAVSSERSQAM
;
A
#
# COMPACT_ATOMS: atom_id res chain seq x y z
N MET A 1 -18.68 3.06 3.21
CA MET A 1 -18.79 1.91 4.17
C MET A 1 -17.64 0.96 3.84
N PRO A 2 -17.07 0.18 4.79
CA PRO A 2 -15.99 -0.74 4.42
C PRO A 2 -16.45 -1.72 3.32
N PHE A 3 -15.56 -2.07 2.40
CA PHE A 3 -15.88 -3.00 1.30
C PHE A 3 -16.21 -4.44 1.71
N PHE A 4 -16.03 -4.80 2.98
CA PHE A 4 -16.27 -6.12 3.52
C PHE A 4 -17.51 -6.12 4.42
N GLN A 5 -18.12 -7.30 4.60
CA GLN A 5 -19.25 -7.48 5.51
C GLN A 5 -18.74 -7.61 6.95
N GLN A 6 -19.22 -6.76 7.85
CA GLN A 6 -18.92 -6.92 9.26
C GLN A 6 -19.51 -8.23 9.78
N ASP A 7 -18.71 -8.95 10.57
CA ASP A 7 -19.09 -10.20 11.19
C ASP A 7 -19.06 -10.08 12.72
N ASP A 8 -20.17 -10.41 13.38
CA ASP A 8 -20.33 -10.25 14.83
C ASP A 8 -19.37 -11.15 15.63
N GLN A 9 -19.10 -12.36 15.14
CA GLN A 9 -18.18 -13.28 15.80
C GLN A 9 -16.74 -12.74 15.70
N LEU A 10 -16.34 -12.23 14.54
CA LEU A 10 -15.06 -11.55 14.36
C LEU A 10 -14.98 -10.30 15.22
N ALA A 11 -16.05 -9.53 15.36
CA ALA A 11 -16.07 -8.37 16.24
C ALA A 11 -15.79 -8.75 17.70
N GLN A 12 -16.48 -9.78 18.21
CA GLN A 12 -16.26 -10.26 19.59
C GLN A 12 -14.84 -10.81 19.82
N ILE A 13 -14.21 -11.43 18.83
CA ILE A 13 -12.83 -11.89 18.94
C ILE A 13 -11.87 -10.68 18.87
N GLY A 14 -12.09 -9.77 17.93
CA GLY A 14 -11.28 -8.56 17.75
C GLY A 14 -11.28 -7.67 18.99
N ASP A 15 -12.45 -7.42 19.57
CA ASP A 15 -12.60 -6.59 20.77
C ASP A 15 -11.89 -7.21 21.98
N ARG A 16 -11.97 -8.54 22.14
CA ARG A 16 -11.22 -9.26 23.18
C ARG A 16 -9.71 -9.17 22.95
N LEU A 17 -9.25 -9.40 21.72
CA LEU A 17 -7.82 -9.31 21.39
C LEU A 17 -7.27 -7.90 21.63
N LEU A 18 -8.04 -6.86 21.31
CA LEU A 18 -7.67 -5.48 21.60
C LEU A 18 -7.62 -5.20 23.10
N ALA A 19 -8.56 -5.73 23.88
CA ALA A 19 -8.55 -5.61 25.34
C ALA A 19 -7.33 -6.30 25.96
N ASP A 20 -7.05 -7.54 25.54
CA ASP A 20 -5.89 -8.32 26.01
C ASP A 20 -4.57 -7.63 25.64
N THR A 21 -4.48 -7.12 24.41
CA THR A 21 -3.30 -6.36 23.94
C THR A 21 -3.08 -5.11 24.80
N ARG A 22 -4.13 -4.35 25.13
CA ARG A 22 -4.00 -3.17 26.00
C ARG A 22 -3.62 -3.54 27.44
N ALA A 23 -4.15 -4.65 27.96
CA ALA A 23 -3.79 -5.14 29.29
C ALA A 23 -2.31 -5.56 29.35
N GLN A 24 -1.80 -6.21 28.30
CA GLN A 24 -0.41 -6.64 28.20
C GLN A 24 0.56 -5.49 27.91
N PHE A 25 0.14 -4.51 27.09
CA PHE A 25 0.96 -3.39 26.64
C PHE A 25 0.31 -2.04 27.01
N PRO A 26 0.25 -1.69 28.30
CA PRO A 26 -0.48 -0.50 28.78
C PRO A 26 0.11 0.84 28.31
N ALA A 27 1.33 0.83 27.77
CA ALA A 27 1.96 2.02 27.18
C ALA A 27 1.40 2.38 25.79
N ILE A 28 0.67 1.47 25.12
CA ILE A 28 0.08 1.74 23.82
C ILE A 28 -1.29 2.38 24.03
N ALA A 29 -1.41 3.65 23.65
CA ALA A 29 -2.68 4.35 23.72
C ALA A 29 -3.69 3.80 22.71
N GLU A 30 -4.99 3.94 22.97
CA GLU A 30 -6.05 3.48 22.06
C GLU A 30 -5.88 4.05 20.64
N ASN A 31 -5.41 5.29 20.55
CA ASN A 31 -5.20 5.95 19.28
C ASN A 31 -3.96 5.46 18.49
N GLN A 32 -3.16 4.56 19.06
CA GLN A 32 -1.95 4.00 18.46
C GLN A 32 -2.14 2.58 17.89
N ILE A 33 -3.36 2.03 17.97
CA ILE A 33 -3.70 0.72 17.40
C ILE A 33 -4.87 0.86 16.43
N ALA A 34 -4.71 0.29 15.24
CA ALA A 34 -5.81 0.02 14.31
C ALA A 34 -5.68 -1.44 13.84
N LEU A 35 -6.81 -2.05 13.51
CA LEU A 35 -6.88 -3.44 13.06
C LEU A 35 -7.94 -3.53 11.97
N THR A 36 -7.60 -4.19 10.88
CA THR A 36 -8.58 -4.69 9.91
C THR A 36 -8.17 -6.10 9.55
N TRP A 37 -9.12 -7.03 9.59
CA TRP A 37 -8.89 -8.40 9.11
C TRP A 37 -10.03 -8.84 8.21
N LEU A 38 -9.70 -9.76 7.30
CA LEU A 38 -10.64 -10.39 6.40
C LEU A 38 -10.54 -11.89 6.62
N VAL A 39 -11.67 -12.58 6.55
CA VAL A 39 -11.74 -14.04 6.61
C VAL A 39 -12.32 -14.53 5.30
N TYR A 40 -11.61 -15.47 4.69
CA TYR A 40 -12.00 -16.12 3.46
C TYR A 40 -12.63 -17.46 3.79
N ASP A 41 -13.87 -17.66 3.35
CA ASP A 41 -14.59 -18.91 3.51
C ASP A 41 -14.53 -19.71 2.19
N GLU A 42 -14.58 -21.03 2.28
CA GLU A 42 -14.72 -21.87 1.09
C GLU A 42 -16.14 -21.75 0.50
N PRO A 43 -16.29 -21.72 -0.84
CA PRO A 43 -15.23 -21.74 -1.85
C PRO A 43 -14.56 -20.37 -2.02
N TYR A 44 -13.24 -20.34 -2.24
CA TYR A 44 -12.46 -19.11 -2.42
C TYR A 44 -12.63 -18.55 -3.84
N PRO A 45 -13.35 -17.42 -4.03
CA PRO A 45 -13.49 -16.82 -5.36
C PRO A 45 -12.17 -16.14 -5.73
N VAL A 46 -11.40 -16.74 -6.64
CA VAL A 46 -10.12 -16.20 -7.11
C VAL A 46 -10.03 -16.27 -8.63
N ASN A 47 -9.47 -15.22 -9.23
CA ASN A 47 -9.19 -15.18 -10.65
C ASN A 47 -7.91 -15.97 -10.98
N THR A 48 -8.09 -17.27 -11.21
CA THR A 48 -7.03 -18.14 -11.74
C THR A 48 -7.23 -18.35 -13.24
N GLY A 49 -6.37 -17.74 -14.05
CA GLY A 49 -6.40 -17.92 -15.51
C GLY A 49 -7.63 -17.34 -16.21
N GLY A 50 -8.21 -16.26 -15.69
CA GLY A 50 -9.34 -15.55 -16.31
C GLY A 50 -10.73 -16.14 -15.99
N ALA A 51 -10.81 -17.10 -15.06
CA ALA A 51 -12.07 -17.75 -14.69
C ALA A 51 -13.08 -16.81 -13.98
N LEU A 52 -12.63 -15.64 -13.51
CA LEU A 52 -13.42 -14.67 -12.77
C LEU A 52 -13.02 -13.26 -13.20
N THR A 53 -13.98 -12.44 -13.63
CA THR A 53 -13.69 -11.03 -13.93
C THR A 53 -13.50 -10.22 -12.64
N ALA A 54 -12.77 -9.10 -12.70
CA ALA A 54 -12.62 -8.20 -11.56
C ALA A 54 -13.98 -7.68 -11.05
N GLU A 55 -14.91 -7.36 -11.97
CA GLU A 55 -16.25 -6.91 -11.61
C GLU A 55 -17.02 -8.00 -10.84
N GLU A 56 -16.97 -9.25 -11.30
CA GLU A 56 -17.60 -10.36 -10.61
C GLU A 56 -16.97 -10.64 -9.26
N PHE A 57 -15.63 -10.61 -9.16
CA PHE A 57 -14.91 -10.81 -7.89
C PHE A 57 -15.41 -9.86 -6.80
N TRP A 58 -15.53 -8.56 -7.10
CA TRP A 58 -15.97 -7.56 -6.13
C TRP A 58 -17.46 -7.68 -5.73
N ARG A 59 -18.25 -8.53 -6.39
CA ARG A 59 -19.62 -8.88 -5.97
C ARG A 59 -19.65 -9.98 -4.92
N TYR A 60 -18.59 -10.77 -4.78
CA TYR A 60 -18.51 -11.77 -3.73
C TYR A 60 -18.26 -11.08 -2.38
N PRO A 61 -19.10 -11.35 -1.37
CA PRO A 61 -18.87 -10.79 -0.05
C PRO A 61 -17.65 -11.45 0.60
N VAL A 62 -16.85 -10.64 1.27
CA VAL A 62 -15.81 -11.11 2.19
C VAL A 62 -16.19 -10.66 3.59
N ARG A 63 -16.14 -11.57 4.56
CA ARG A 63 -16.39 -11.23 5.97
C ARG A 63 -15.15 -10.59 6.55
N GLY A 64 -15.35 -9.62 7.43
CA GLY A 64 -14.25 -8.92 8.07
C GLY A 64 -14.68 -8.16 9.30
N TYR A 65 -13.70 -7.47 9.87
CA TYR A 65 -13.92 -6.54 10.97
C TYR A 65 -12.80 -5.52 10.95
N ALA A 66 -13.13 -4.31 11.39
CA ALA A 66 -12.16 -3.25 11.58
C ALA A 66 -12.39 -2.51 12.89
N TYR A 67 -11.29 -2.24 13.58
CA TYR A 67 -11.18 -1.29 14.67
C TYR A 67 -10.31 -0.13 14.21
N ARG A 68 -10.90 1.08 14.18
CA ARG A 68 -10.21 2.30 13.71
C ARG A 68 -9.59 2.14 12.31
N GLY A 69 -10.25 1.38 11.44
CA GLY A 69 -9.66 0.95 10.16
C GLY A 69 -9.34 2.08 9.17
N VAL A 70 -9.84 3.29 9.42
CA VAL A 70 -9.60 4.51 8.63
C VAL A 70 -8.53 5.41 9.23
N GLU A 71 -7.96 5.07 10.38
CA GLU A 71 -6.90 5.86 11.02
C GLU A 71 -5.64 5.84 10.15
N ARG A 72 -5.04 7.02 9.94
CA ARG A 72 -3.77 7.14 9.22
C ARG A 72 -2.63 6.75 10.16
N ILE A 73 -1.95 5.68 9.82
CA ILE A 73 -0.78 5.16 10.54
C ILE A 73 0.42 5.17 9.60
N TYR A 74 1.59 5.51 10.13
CA TYR A 74 2.81 5.42 9.37
C TYR A 74 3.15 3.95 9.11
N PRO A 75 3.21 3.54 7.84
CA PRO A 75 3.14 2.13 7.49
C PRO A 75 4.48 1.40 7.58
N ALA A 76 5.58 2.12 7.81
CA ALA A 76 6.94 1.61 7.60
C ALA A 76 7.02 0.84 6.25
N SER A 77 7.46 -0.42 6.27
CA SER A 77 7.61 -1.25 5.07
C SER A 77 6.31 -1.74 4.44
N VAL A 78 5.14 -1.60 5.08
CA VAL A 78 3.85 -2.03 4.51
C VAL A 78 3.51 -1.26 3.23
N VAL A 79 4.02 -0.03 3.08
CA VAL A 79 3.87 0.75 1.84
C VAL A 79 4.48 0.07 0.61
N LYS A 80 5.43 -0.85 0.78
CA LYS A 80 6.10 -1.54 -0.33
C LYS A 80 5.13 -2.41 -1.13
N LEU A 81 4.02 -2.83 -0.53
CA LEU A 81 2.93 -3.51 -1.25
C LEU A 81 2.25 -2.61 -2.27
N PHE A 82 2.08 -1.33 -1.94
CA PHE A 82 1.54 -0.34 -2.88
C PHE A 82 2.53 -0.07 -4.01
N TYR A 83 3.84 -0.17 -3.75
CA TYR A 83 4.84 -0.09 -4.80
C TYR A 83 4.88 -1.34 -5.68
N LEU A 84 4.73 -2.53 -5.09
CA LEU A 84 4.66 -3.77 -5.83
C LEU A 84 3.51 -3.78 -6.85
N VAL A 85 2.30 -3.43 -6.41
CA VAL A 85 1.13 -3.35 -7.32
C VAL A 85 1.35 -2.30 -8.41
N ALA A 86 1.89 -1.12 -8.05
CA ALA A 86 2.19 -0.08 -9.04
C ALA A 86 3.25 -0.53 -10.06
N VAL A 87 4.27 -1.30 -9.65
CA VAL A 87 5.26 -1.89 -10.58
C VAL A 87 4.58 -2.84 -11.55
N GLN A 88 3.74 -3.74 -11.06
CA GLN A 88 3.06 -4.69 -11.92
C GLN A 88 2.14 -4.00 -12.91
N GLU A 89 1.38 -2.98 -12.48
CA GLU A 89 0.54 -2.18 -13.38
C GLU A 89 1.38 -1.42 -14.42
N TRP A 90 2.51 -0.82 -14.03
CA TRP A 90 3.34 -0.05 -14.96
C TRP A 90 4.03 -0.95 -15.98
N LEU A 91 4.38 -2.19 -15.60
CA LEU A 91 4.89 -3.20 -16.52
C LEU A 91 3.79 -3.70 -17.47
N GLU A 92 2.58 -3.94 -16.97
CA GLU A 92 1.44 -4.38 -17.76
C GLU A 92 1.04 -3.35 -18.83
N SER A 93 0.98 -2.08 -18.44
CA SER A 93 0.61 -0.96 -19.32
C SER A 93 1.76 -0.45 -20.19
N GLY A 94 2.98 -0.95 -19.99
CA GLY A 94 4.19 -0.49 -20.70
C GLY A 94 4.67 0.91 -20.29
N MET A 95 4.23 1.43 -19.14
CA MET A 95 4.72 2.68 -18.58
C MET A 95 6.18 2.59 -18.10
N ILE A 96 6.64 1.40 -17.70
CA ILE A 96 8.06 1.11 -17.44
C ILE A 96 8.47 -0.16 -18.19
N SER A 97 9.76 -0.25 -18.54
CA SER A 97 10.32 -1.42 -19.19
C SER A 97 10.85 -2.43 -18.16
N PRO A 98 10.69 -3.74 -18.40
CA PRO A 98 11.32 -4.76 -17.57
C PRO A 98 12.84 -4.67 -17.67
N SER A 99 13.53 -4.97 -16.58
CA SER A 99 14.98 -5.13 -16.58
C SER A 99 15.38 -6.06 -15.44
N ALA A 100 16.49 -6.79 -15.62
CA ALA A 100 17.00 -7.69 -14.58
C ALA A 100 17.26 -6.97 -13.25
N GLU A 101 17.63 -5.69 -13.30
CA GLU A 101 17.87 -4.89 -12.10
C GLU A 101 16.57 -4.43 -11.42
N LEU A 102 15.53 -4.08 -12.19
CA LEU A 102 14.21 -3.83 -11.63
C LEU A 102 13.64 -5.09 -10.98
N ASP A 103 13.75 -6.25 -11.64
CA ASP A 103 13.28 -7.53 -11.10
C ASP A 103 13.99 -7.89 -9.78
N ARG A 104 15.31 -7.70 -9.74
CA ARG A 104 16.11 -7.86 -8.50
C ARG A 104 15.64 -6.89 -7.42
N ALA A 105 15.46 -5.62 -7.74
CA ALA A 105 15.04 -4.61 -6.76
C ALA A 105 13.62 -4.86 -6.24
N VAL A 106 12.68 -5.30 -7.08
CA VAL A 106 11.33 -5.67 -6.64
C VAL A 106 11.38 -6.86 -5.69
N ARG A 107 12.19 -7.88 -6.00
CA ARG A 107 12.41 -9.02 -5.13
C ARG A 107 13.00 -8.59 -3.78
N ASP A 108 14.11 -7.85 -3.79
CA ASP A 108 14.79 -7.41 -2.56
C ASP A 108 13.89 -6.45 -1.74
N MET A 109 13.05 -5.64 -2.39
CA MET A 109 12.07 -4.76 -1.74
C MET A 109 11.01 -5.56 -0.96
N ILE A 110 10.55 -6.69 -1.49
CA ILE A 110 9.43 -7.45 -0.91
C ILE A 110 9.91 -8.58 0.01
N VAL A 111 10.90 -9.36 -0.43
CA VAL A 111 11.41 -10.52 0.32
C VAL A 111 12.27 -10.07 1.49
N ASP A 112 13.24 -9.19 1.25
CA ASP A 112 14.20 -8.74 2.27
C ASP A 112 13.79 -7.41 2.90
N SER A 113 12.69 -6.80 2.44
CA SER A 113 12.26 -5.48 2.89
C SER A 113 13.36 -4.42 2.74
N SER A 114 14.15 -4.49 1.65
CA SER A 114 15.28 -3.58 1.43
C SER A 114 14.84 -2.15 1.14
N ASN A 115 15.35 -1.18 1.90
CA ASN A 115 15.08 0.25 1.69
C ASN A 115 15.81 0.81 0.46
N ASP A 116 17.00 0.28 0.16
CA ASP A 116 17.78 0.67 -1.02
C ASP A 116 17.10 0.20 -2.30
N ALA A 117 16.60 -1.05 -2.30
CA ALA A 117 15.85 -1.59 -3.42
C ALA A 117 14.53 -0.82 -3.62
N THR A 118 13.83 -0.52 -2.52
CA THR A 118 12.63 0.34 -2.55
C THR A 118 12.94 1.70 -3.18
N SER A 119 14.10 2.28 -2.88
CA SER A 119 14.51 3.57 -3.44
C SER A 119 14.63 3.55 -4.96
N LEU A 120 15.22 2.48 -5.52
CA LEU A 120 15.28 2.30 -6.98
C LEU A 120 13.88 2.08 -7.59
N VAL A 121 13.05 1.26 -6.95
CA VAL A 121 11.67 1.00 -7.42
C VAL A 121 10.86 2.28 -7.50
N VAL A 122 10.88 3.11 -6.45
CA VAL A 122 10.14 4.39 -6.46
C VAL A 122 10.69 5.32 -7.55
N ASP A 123 12.01 5.37 -7.75
CA ASP A 123 12.59 6.17 -8.83
C ASP A 123 12.15 5.69 -10.23
N ALA A 124 12.10 4.37 -10.46
CA ALA A 124 11.59 3.80 -11.70
C ALA A 124 10.11 4.10 -11.92
N LEU A 125 9.28 4.01 -10.87
CA LEU A 125 7.85 4.29 -10.96
C LEU A 125 7.54 5.75 -11.24
N THR A 126 8.31 6.67 -10.67
CA THR A 126 8.00 8.10 -10.72
C THR A 126 8.84 8.89 -11.72
N GLY A 127 9.91 8.30 -12.26
CA GLY A 127 10.85 9.00 -13.15
C GLY A 127 11.67 10.09 -12.43
N THR A 128 11.76 10.03 -11.11
CA THR A 128 12.48 11.01 -10.29
C THR A 128 13.63 10.33 -9.55
N THR A 129 14.61 11.11 -9.10
CA THR A 129 15.72 10.60 -8.28
C THR A 129 15.93 11.47 -7.05
N SER A 130 16.56 10.89 -6.02
CA SER A 130 17.09 11.65 -4.89
C SER A 130 18.29 12.51 -5.32
N GLY A 131 18.72 13.43 -4.45
CA GLY A 131 19.89 14.29 -4.69
C GLY A 131 19.81 15.62 -3.94
N PRO A 132 20.76 16.55 -4.21
CA PRO A 132 20.74 17.90 -3.65
C PRO A 132 19.42 18.63 -3.93
N GLU A 133 19.16 19.66 -3.14
CA GLU A 133 17.99 20.54 -3.31
C GLU A 133 17.88 21.05 -4.75
N LEU A 134 16.63 21.26 -5.18
CA LEU A 134 16.31 21.78 -6.51
C LEU A 134 15.80 23.21 -6.36
N PRO A 135 16.06 24.10 -7.34
CA PRO A 135 15.42 25.40 -7.37
C PRO A 135 13.88 25.25 -7.54
N PRO A 136 13.08 26.27 -7.19
CA PRO A 136 11.63 26.13 -7.03
C PRO A 136 10.89 25.50 -8.22
N GLY A 137 11.15 25.92 -9.46
CA GLY A 137 10.47 25.40 -10.65
C GLY A 137 10.75 23.91 -10.93
N PRO A 138 12.03 23.49 -11.03
CA PRO A 138 12.38 22.07 -11.12
C PRO A 138 11.90 21.24 -9.93
N PHE A 139 11.88 21.82 -8.73
CA PHE A 139 11.37 21.13 -7.55
C PHE A 139 9.86 20.86 -7.65
N GLU A 140 9.05 21.82 -8.08
CA GLU A 140 7.62 21.62 -8.30
C GLU A 140 7.36 20.51 -9.34
N THR A 141 8.14 20.49 -10.42
CA THR A 141 8.04 19.43 -11.44
C THR A 141 8.38 18.05 -10.85
N TRP A 142 9.46 17.99 -10.06
CA TRP A 142 9.88 16.78 -9.35
C TRP A 142 8.80 16.32 -8.36
N GLN A 143 8.17 17.22 -7.60
CA GLN A 143 7.09 16.88 -6.66
C GLN A 143 5.87 16.30 -7.38
N ARG A 144 5.47 16.92 -8.51
CA ARG A 144 4.39 16.40 -9.35
C ARG A 144 4.70 14.99 -9.84
N GLN A 145 5.91 14.72 -10.32
CA GLN A 145 6.31 13.38 -10.75
C GLN A 145 6.39 12.38 -9.58
N ARG A 146 6.99 12.75 -8.45
CA ARG A 146 7.09 11.91 -7.25
C ARG A 146 5.70 11.49 -6.71
N ASN A 147 4.67 12.31 -6.95
CA ASN A 147 3.29 12.03 -6.55
C ASN A 147 2.49 11.14 -7.53
N LEU A 148 3.13 10.54 -8.55
CA LEU A 148 2.47 9.71 -9.57
C LEU A 148 1.74 8.50 -8.96
N ILE A 149 2.37 7.82 -8.00
CA ILE A 149 1.82 6.62 -7.35
C ILE A 149 0.53 6.96 -6.62
N ASN A 150 0.47 8.09 -5.91
CA ASN A 150 -0.76 8.54 -5.25
C ASN A 150 -1.87 8.79 -6.28
N ARG A 151 -1.58 9.47 -7.39
CA ARG A 151 -2.59 9.71 -8.43
C ARG A 151 -3.15 8.43 -9.01
N TYR A 152 -2.31 7.41 -9.21
CA TYR A 152 -2.77 6.09 -9.63
C TYR A 152 -3.82 5.54 -8.66
N TYR A 153 -3.50 5.47 -7.37
CA TYR A 153 -4.45 4.94 -6.37
C TYR A 153 -5.70 5.79 -6.21
N GLN A 154 -5.60 7.11 -6.28
CA GLN A 154 -6.79 8.00 -6.25
C GLN A 154 -7.69 7.77 -7.47
N ASN A 155 -7.13 7.51 -8.65
CA ASN A 155 -7.89 7.27 -9.88
C ASN A 155 -8.66 5.93 -9.87
N LEU A 156 -8.32 4.99 -8.98
CA LEU A 156 -9.10 3.76 -8.79
C LEU A 156 -10.47 4.04 -8.15
N GLY A 157 -10.63 5.20 -7.49
CA GLY A 157 -11.91 5.64 -6.91
C GLY A 157 -12.40 4.81 -5.73
N TRP A 158 -11.52 4.08 -5.03
CA TRP A 158 -11.87 3.34 -3.82
C TRP A 158 -11.83 4.26 -2.60
N GLU A 159 -12.92 4.32 -1.83
CA GLU A 159 -13.05 5.14 -0.61
C GLU A 159 -11.88 4.88 0.36
N GLU A 160 -11.42 3.63 0.47
CA GLU A 160 -10.31 3.27 1.36
C GLU A 160 -8.98 3.94 1.01
N PHE A 161 -8.80 4.37 -0.25
CA PHE A 161 -7.57 4.99 -0.73
C PHE A 161 -7.56 6.52 -0.63
N GLU A 162 -8.67 7.18 -0.30
CA GLU A 162 -8.78 8.66 -0.32
C GLU A 162 -7.72 9.36 0.53
N THR A 163 -7.34 8.78 1.66
CA THR A 163 -6.48 9.43 2.67
C THR A 163 -5.04 8.89 2.70
N ILE A 164 -4.69 7.97 1.80
CA ILE A 164 -3.35 7.37 1.77
C ILE A 164 -2.32 8.35 1.20
N ASN A 165 -1.07 8.12 1.57
CA ASN A 165 0.10 8.73 0.96
C ASN A 165 1.20 7.68 0.79
N ALA A 166 1.65 7.50 -0.44
CA ALA A 166 2.70 6.58 -0.85
C ALA A 166 3.70 7.28 -1.80
N ASN A 167 4.06 8.54 -1.53
CA ASN A 167 4.98 9.30 -2.38
C ASN A 167 6.42 9.44 -1.81
N GLN A 168 6.77 8.68 -0.77
CA GLN A 168 8.12 8.71 -0.18
C GLN A 168 8.83 7.36 -0.30
N LYS A 169 10.14 7.40 -0.50
CA LYS A 169 10.99 6.23 -0.28
C LYS A 169 10.97 5.79 1.18
N THR A 170 11.36 4.56 1.44
CA THR A 170 11.64 4.06 2.79
C THR A 170 13.10 4.29 3.12
N TRP A 171 13.39 4.69 4.36
CA TRP A 171 14.73 5.10 4.79
C TRP A 171 15.13 4.39 6.08
N CYS A 172 16.43 4.17 6.27
CA CYS A 172 16.99 3.74 7.55
C CYS A 172 17.11 4.94 8.50
N GLU A 173 17.88 5.95 8.11
CA GLU A 173 18.15 7.15 8.93
C GLU A 173 17.21 8.33 8.60
N GLY A 174 16.68 8.35 7.38
CA GLY A 174 15.79 9.40 6.89
C GLY A 174 16.23 9.98 5.53
N PRO A 175 15.41 10.86 4.95
CA PRO A 175 15.69 11.50 3.67
C PRO A 175 16.71 12.64 3.78
N TYR A 176 17.43 12.90 2.68
CA TYR A 176 18.37 14.02 2.53
C TYR A 176 18.08 14.85 1.27
N GLY A 177 18.55 16.10 1.24
CA GLY A 177 18.44 17.00 0.09
C GLY A 177 16.99 17.22 -0.35
N ARG A 178 16.69 17.08 -1.64
CA ARG A 178 15.34 17.30 -2.18
C ARG A 178 14.28 16.36 -1.59
N GLU A 179 14.68 15.15 -1.19
CA GLU A 179 13.78 14.22 -0.51
C GLU A 179 13.39 14.79 0.86
N ARG A 180 14.35 15.35 1.61
CA ARG A 180 14.10 15.98 2.92
C ARG A 180 13.22 17.21 2.79
N ALA A 181 13.48 18.03 1.78
CA ALA A 181 12.67 19.20 1.46
C ALA A 181 11.23 18.80 1.11
N PHE A 182 11.04 17.70 0.35
CA PHE A 182 9.71 17.22 0.01
C PHE A 182 9.01 16.53 1.17
N TYR A 183 9.74 15.75 1.97
CA TYR A 183 9.21 15.11 3.18
C TYR A 183 8.56 16.13 4.12
N GLY A 184 9.14 17.34 4.14
CA GLY A 184 8.67 18.50 4.89
C GLY A 184 9.16 18.52 6.34
N GLU A 185 9.29 19.70 6.93
CA GLU A 185 9.88 19.87 8.26
C GLU A 185 9.11 19.10 9.34
N ALA A 186 7.78 19.15 9.26
CA ALA A 186 6.86 18.44 10.14
C ALA A 186 6.45 17.05 9.60
N MET A 187 7.17 16.54 8.59
CA MET A 187 6.88 15.26 7.94
C MET A 187 5.51 15.23 7.25
N GLU A 188 5.09 16.35 6.68
CA GLU A 188 3.79 16.59 6.06
C GLU A 188 3.50 15.58 4.95
N ASN A 189 4.53 15.23 4.18
CA ASN A 189 4.43 14.28 3.07
C ASN A 189 4.92 12.88 3.43
N ARG A 190 5.07 12.52 4.71
CA ARG A 190 5.41 11.14 5.08
C ARG A 190 4.39 10.14 4.55
N ASN A 191 4.82 8.91 4.30
CA ASN A 191 3.90 7.85 3.92
C ASN A 191 2.84 7.62 5.02
N TRP A 192 1.60 7.44 4.60
CA TRP A 192 0.44 7.21 5.45
C TRP A 192 -0.45 6.15 4.82
N LEU A 193 -0.82 5.13 5.57
CA LEU A 193 -1.83 4.16 5.15
C LEU A 193 -2.88 4.00 6.25
N THR A 194 -4.00 3.39 5.89
CA THR A 194 -5.01 2.91 6.82
C THR A 194 -5.07 1.38 6.75
N THR A 195 -5.51 0.70 7.81
CA THR A 195 -5.60 -0.78 7.74
C THR A 195 -6.67 -1.24 6.76
N ASN A 196 -7.71 -0.43 6.52
CA ASN A 196 -8.70 -0.69 5.46
C ASN A 196 -8.09 -0.58 4.06
N ALA A 197 -7.23 0.42 3.79
CA ALA A 197 -6.51 0.52 2.52
C ALA A 197 -5.62 -0.70 2.28
N VAL A 198 -4.85 -1.10 3.30
CA VAL A 198 -3.99 -2.28 3.20
C VAL A 198 -4.82 -3.54 2.94
N ALA A 199 -5.93 -3.73 3.66
CA ALA A 199 -6.82 -4.87 3.48
C ALA A 199 -7.46 -4.89 2.08
N ARG A 200 -7.90 -3.72 1.57
CA ARG A 200 -8.47 -3.58 0.22
C ARG A 200 -7.47 -3.98 -0.85
N LEU A 201 -6.22 -3.52 -0.74
CA LEU A 201 -5.16 -3.85 -1.69
C LEU A 201 -4.77 -5.34 -1.61
N PHE A 202 -4.61 -5.88 -0.40
CA PHE A 202 -4.33 -7.32 -0.24
C PHE A 202 -5.45 -8.19 -0.80
N HIS A 203 -6.69 -7.80 -0.58
CA HIS A 203 -7.84 -8.54 -1.07
C HIS A 203 -7.88 -8.60 -2.59
N SER A 204 -7.52 -7.51 -3.29
CA SER A 204 -7.43 -7.52 -4.75
C SER A 204 -6.26 -8.38 -5.27
N ILE A 205 -5.13 -8.40 -4.57
CA ILE A 205 -3.98 -9.27 -4.89
C ILE A 205 -4.37 -10.74 -4.74
N VAL A 206 -4.88 -11.13 -3.56
CA VAL A 206 -5.33 -12.50 -3.26
C VAL A 206 -6.44 -12.94 -4.21
N GLY A 207 -7.33 -12.02 -4.58
CA GLY A 207 -8.39 -12.25 -5.56
C GLY A 207 -7.91 -12.46 -6.99
N GLY A 208 -6.65 -12.16 -7.30
CA GLY A 208 -6.11 -12.24 -8.66
C GLY A 208 -6.59 -11.10 -9.58
N VAL A 209 -6.99 -9.97 -9.02
CA VAL A 209 -7.67 -8.87 -9.74
C VAL A 209 -7.04 -7.49 -9.49
N ALA A 210 -5.86 -7.42 -8.86
CA ALA A 210 -5.18 -6.16 -8.62
C ALA A 210 -4.70 -5.48 -9.91
N VAL A 211 -4.22 -6.27 -10.87
CA VAL A 211 -3.77 -5.83 -12.20
C VAL A 211 -4.39 -6.76 -13.26
N SER A 212 -3.62 -7.68 -13.82
CA SER A 212 -4.10 -8.84 -14.57
C SER A 212 -3.97 -10.10 -13.71
N SER A 213 -4.59 -11.21 -14.13
CA SER A 213 -4.50 -12.47 -13.37
C SER A 213 -3.05 -12.96 -13.22
N GLU A 214 -2.25 -12.89 -14.29
CA GLU A 214 -0.84 -13.28 -14.29
C GLU A 214 -0.01 -12.38 -13.36
N ARG A 215 -0.18 -11.06 -13.49
CA ARG A 215 0.53 -10.07 -12.66
C ARG A 215 0.16 -10.18 -11.19
N SER A 216 -1.11 -10.45 -10.89
CA SER A 216 -1.59 -10.61 -9.52
C SER A 216 -1.06 -11.89 -8.87
N GLN A 217 -0.91 -12.98 -9.63
CA GLN A 217 -0.32 -14.24 -9.15
C GLN A 217 1.20 -14.17 -8.98
N ALA A 218 1.88 -13.27 -9.69
CA ALA A 218 3.31 -13.07 -9.59
C ALA A 218 3.73 -12.29 -8.33
N MET A 219 2.78 -11.63 -7.65
CA MET A 219 2.98 -10.91 -6.38
C MET A 219 2.83 -11.85 -5.18
#